data_AF-A0A315G0Z1-F1
#
_entry.id   AF-A0A315G0Z1-F1
#
_cell.length_a   1.000
_cell.length_b   1.000
_cell.length_c   1.000
_cell.angle_alpha   90.00
_cell.angle_beta   90.00
_cell.angle_gamma   90.00
#
_symmetry.space_group_name_H-M   'P 1'
#
loop_
_entity.id
_entity.type
_entity.pdbx_description
1 polymer ?
#
loop_
_entity_poly.entity_id
_entity_poly.type
_entity_poly.pdbx_seq_one_letter_code
_entity_poly.pdbx_strand_id
1 'polypeptide(L)'
;MKLYIANTTKQRQIFAYRKLETGRLIQIPINHGDQMMVLDGTTEEIDAVVQHHQVYGLVDSTKIDQSQAFVGLCYSLNKPVSAAVIEKAIRDNDIHLTRGAHGRRQASVAALDSALRDSGTGYSGEIEVSAEQAKGREDSEDTPTVNETIVTEKSGSKKK
;
A
#
# COMPACT_ATOMS: atom_id res chain seq x y z
N MET A 1 -19.23 21.52 6.59
CA MET A 1 -18.38 20.50 7.26
C MET A 1 -17.12 20.38 6.42
N LYS A 2 -15.95 20.22 7.03
CA LYS A 2 -14.68 20.24 6.29
C LYS A 2 -14.08 18.85 6.18
N LEU A 3 -13.74 18.43 4.97
CA LEU A 3 -13.01 17.19 4.70
C LEU A 3 -11.53 17.50 4.50
N TYR A 4 -10.69 16.89 5.33
CA TYR A 4 -9.25 16.93 5.22
C TYR A 4 -8.75 15.58 4.72
N ILE A 5 -7.88 15.60 3.70
CA ILE A 5 -7.21 14.41 3.16
C ILE A 5 -5.71 14.57 3.37
N ALA A 6 -5.07 13.56 3.94
CA ALA A 6 -3.62 13.50 4.09
C ALA A 6 -3.03 12.39 3.21
N ASN A 7 -1.85 12.67 2.66
CA ASN A 7 -1.11 11.73 1.84
C ASN A 7 -0.03 11.02 2.66
N THR A 8 -0.24 9.72 2.87
CA THR A 8 0.65 8.86 3.65
C THR A 8 1.59 8.04 2.77
N THR A 9 1.73 8.40 1.48
CA THR A 9 2.67 7.78 0.53
C THR A 9 3.86 8.68 0.25
N LYS A 10 4.98 8.10 -0.19
CA LYS A 10 6.20 8.81 -0.65
C LYS A 10 6.10 9.45 -2.04
N GLN A 11 4.91 9.47 -2.64
CA GLN A 11 4.66 10.03 -3.96
C GLN A 11 3.62 11.14 -3.88
N ARG A 12 3.68 12.11 -4.78
CA ARG A 12 2.62 13.11 -4.91
C ARG A 12 1.34 12.43 -5.39
N GLN A 13 0.25 12.63 -4.67
CA GLN A 13 -1.07 12.08 -5.00
C GLN A 13 -1.99 13.17 -5.54
N ILE A 14 -2.87 12.82 -6.47
CA ILE A 14 -3.92 13.72 -6.95
C ILE A 14 -5.25 13.20 -6.43
N PHE A 15 -5.81 13.89 -5.44
CA PHE A 15 -7.15 13.57 -4.95
C PHE A 15 -8.19 14.20 -5.89
N ALA A 16 -9.06 13.38 -6.48
CA ALA A 16 -9.99 13.82 -7.50
C ALA A 16 -11.42 13.41 -7.16
N TYR A 17 -12.36 14.36 -7.19
CA TYR A 17 -13.77 14.09 -6.96
C TYR A 17 -14.65 14.97 -7.84
N ARG A 18 -15.91 14.59 -8.01
CA ARG A 18 -16.90 15.41 -8.71
C ARG A 18 -17.79 16.12 -7.71
N LYS A 19 -18.00 17.43 -7.90
CA LYS A 19 -19.03 18.16 -7.14
C LYS A 19 -20.40 17.63 -7.52
N LEU A 20 -21.24 17.28 -6.54
CA LEU A 20 -22.57 16.74 -6.80
C LEU A 20 -23.48 17.75 -7.52
N GLU A 21 -23.44 19.02 -7.11
CA GLU A 21 -24.29 20.06 -7.68
C GLU A 21 -24.04 20.35 -9.18
N THR A 22 -22.78 20.27 -9.62
CA THR A 22 -22.36 20.73 -10.96
C THR A 22 -21.77 19.64 -11.83
N GLY A 23 -21.49 18.46 -11.27
CA GLY A 23 -20.75 17.38 -11.93
C GLY A 23 -19.29 17.69 -12.25
N ARG A 24 -18.81 18.91 -11.92
CA ARG A 24 -17.46 19.38 -12.23
C ARG A 24 -16.42 18.54 -11.51
N LEU A 25 -15.44 18.07 -12.26
CA LEU A 25 -14.27 17.38 -11.71
C LEU A 25 -13.35 18.39 -11.01
N ILE A 26 -13.01 18.09 -9.77
CA ILE A 26 -12.04 18.79 -8.96
C ILE A 26 -10.85 17.88 -8.77
N GLN A 27 -9.64 18.42 -8.90
CA GLN A 27 -8.39 17.72 -8.69
C GLN A 27 -7.52 18.54 -7.77
N ILE A 28 -7.09 17.94 -6.67
CA ILE A 28 -6.29 18.59 -5.64
C ILE A 28 -5.01 17.77 -5.49
N PRO A 29 -3.87 18.30 -5.93
CA PRO A 29 -2.59 17.66 -5.68
C PRO A 29 -2.23 17.79 -4.20
N ILE A 30 -1.75 16.70 -3.61
CA ILE A 30 -1.28 16.62 -2.23
C ILE A 30 0.13 16.03 -2.27
N ASN A 31 1.13 16.78 -1.80
CA ASN A 31 2.50 16.30 -1.79
C ASN A 31 2.66 15.16 -0.76
N HIS A 32 3.81 14.51 -0.77
CA HIS A 32 4.16 13.51 0.22
C HIS A 32 4.09 14.09 1.64
N GLY A 33 3.38 13.42 2.56
CA GLY A 33 3.29 13.83 3.96
C GLY A 33 2.45 15.08 4.22
N ASP A 34 1.98 15.74 3.15
CA ASP A 34 1.11 16.90 3.25
C ASP A 34 -0.35 16.48 3.40
N GLN A 35 -1.17 17.46 3.79
CA GLN A 35 -2.63 17.33 3.81
C GLN A 35 -3.29 18.57 3.22
N MET A 36 -4.51 18.40 2.72
CA MET A 36 -5.31 19.47 2.14
C MET A 36 -6.75 19.42 2.65
N MET A 37 -7.36 20.58 2.86
CA MET A 37 -8.82 20.68 2.98
C MET A 37 -9.40 20.59 1.56
N VAL A 38 -10.03 19.47 1.24
CA VAL A 38 -10.43 19.16 -0.15
C VAL A 38 -11.86 19.60 -0.46
N LEU A 39 -12.73 19.66 0.55
CA LEU A 39 -14.14 20.00 0.42
C LEU A 39 -14.63 20.66 1.71
N ASP A 40 -15.37 21.76 1.57
CA ASP A 40 -16.22 22.32 2.62
C ASP A 40 -17.65 22.32 2.10
N GLY A 41 -18.49 21.45 2.65
CA GLY A 41 -19.80 21.13 2.10
C GLY A 41 -20.74 20.50 3.12
N THR A 42 -21.86 19.95 2.65
CA THR A 42 -22.82 19.27 3.54
C THR A 42 -22.31 17.89 3.94
N THR A 43 -22.98 17.27 4.91
CA THR A 43 -22.65 15.91 5.35
C THR A 43 -22.79 14.91 4.22
N GLU A 44 -23.89 15.01 3.45
CA GLU A 44 -24.21 14.12 2.35
C GLU A 44 -23.16 14.18 1.23
N GLU A 45 -22.68 15.38 0.91
CA GLU A 45 -21.63 15.55 -0.11
C GLU A 45 -20.32 14.93 0.32
N ILE A 46 -19.91 15.15 1.57
CA ILE A 46 -18.66 14.60 2.10
C ILE A 46 -18.74 13.08 2.19
N ASP A 47 -19.86 12.54 2.68
CA ASP A 47 -20.05 11.10 2.79
C ASP A 47 -20.00 10.43 1.41
N ALA A 48 -20.62 11.03 0.39
CA ALA A 48 -20.54 10.52 -0.98
C ALA A 48 -19.09 10.49 -1.50
N VAL A 49 -18.31 11.55 -1.27
CA VAL A 49 -16.90 11.61 -1.68
C VAL A 49 -16.06 10.58 -0.93
N VAL A 50 -16.26 10.45 0.39
CA VAL A 50 -15.55 9.49 1.23
C VAL A 50 -15.88 8.05 0.80
N GLN A 51 -17.15 7.70 0.67
CA GLN A 51 -17.59 6.36 0.24
C GLN A 51 -17.02 5.98 -1.12
N HIS A 52 -17.03 6.91 -2.08
CA HIS A 52 -16.44 6.67 -3.41
C HIS A 52 -14.95 6.33 -3.32
N HIS A 53 -14.21 6.98 -2.41
CA HIS A 53 -12.77 6.77 -2.26
C HIS A 53 -12.40 5.63 -1.32
N GLN A 54 -13.29 5.20 -0.42
CA GLN A 54 -13.06 4.06 0.47
C GLN A 54 -12.79 2.77 -0.32
N VAL A 55 -13.46 2.57 -1.46
CA VAL A 55 -13.22 1.42 -2.36
C VAL A 55 -11.78 1.40 -2.90
N TYR A 56 -11.16 2.56 -3.00
CA TYR A 56 -9.77 2.73 -3.45
C TYR A 56 -8.76 2.82 -2.29
N GLY A 57 -9.18 2.50 -1.07
CA GLY A 57 -8.30 2.45 0.10
C GLY A 57 -8.15 3.79 0.84
N LEU A 58 -9.12 4.69 0.73
CA LEU A 58 -9.20 5.85 1.63
C LEU A 58 -9.61 5.39 3.04
N VAL A 59 -8.80 5.71 4.05
CA VAL A 59 -9.00 5.25 5.43
C VAL A 59 -9.28 6.41 6.39
N ASP A 60 -10.16 6.20 7.36
CA ASP A 60 -10.36 7.15 8.46
C ASP A 60 -9.08 7.24 9.29
N SER A 61 -8.59 8.46 9.52
CA SER A 61 -7.37 8.69 10.29
C SER A 61 -7.40 8.09 11.70
N THR A 62 -8.58 7.95 12.31
CA THR A 62 -8.75 7.33 13.63
C THR A 62 -8.59 5.80 13.61
N LYS A 63 -8.65 5.18 12.42
CA LYS A 63 -8.59 3.73 12.22
C LYS A 63 -7.26 3.26 11.61
N ILE A 64 -6.29 4.17 11.44
CA ILE A 64 -4.98 3.82 10.85
C ILE A 64 -4.29 2.71 11.64
N ASP A 65 -4.34 2.74 12.97
CA ASP A 65 -3.70 1.72 13.81
C ASP A 65 -4.33 0.33 13.69
N GLN A 66 -5.58 0.26 13.23
CA GLN A 66 -6.28 -1.00 12.97
C GLN A 66 -6.00 -1.52 11.56
N SER A 67 -5.48 -0.67 10.66
CA SER A 67 -5.15 -1.07 9.30
C SER A 67 -4.02 -2.10 9.31
N GLN A 68 -4.28 -3.28 8.79
CA GLN A 68 -3.27 -4.33 8.58
C GLN A 68 -2.58 -4.21 7.22
N ALA A 69 -2.96 -3.20 6.44
CA ALA A 69 -2.54 -3.00 5.07
C ALA A 69 -2.01 -1.58 4.84
N PHE A 70 -1.31 -1.44 3.73
CA PHE A 70 -0.85 -0.15 3.21
C PHE A 70 -1.99 0.86 3.12
N VAL A 71 -1.77 2.06 3.64
CA VAL A 71 -2.71 3.19 3.62
C VAL A 71 -2.18 4.26 2.68
N GLY A 72 -2.83 4.45 1.53
CA GLY A 72 -2.40 5.45 0.57
C GLY A 72 -2.78 6.87 0.98
N LEU A 73 -4.07 7.07 1.25
CA LEU A 73 -4.63 8.34 1.69
C LEU A 73 -5.45 8.08 2.95
N CYS A 74 -5.46 9.05 3.85
CA CYS A 74 -6.37 9.04 5.00
C CYS A 74 -7.14 10.34 5.12
N TYR A 75 -8.26 10.31 5.84
CA TYR A 75 -9.12 11.48 6.02
C TYR A 75 -9.47 11.78 7.48
N SER A 76 -9.84 13.03 7.72
CA SER A 76 -10.42 13.52 8.96
C SER A 76 -11.51 14.53 8.67
N LEU A 77 -12.54 14.56 9.52
CA LEU A 77 -13.67 15.48 9.42
C LEU A 77 -13.51 16.63 10.41
N ASN A 78 -13.79 17.84 9.95
CA ASN A 78 -13.78 19.12 10.68
C ASN A 78 -12.42 19.56 11.24
N LYS A 79 -11.46 18.65 11.37
CA LYS A 79 -10.12 18.93 11.89
C LYS A 79 -9.07 18.33 10.95
N PRO A 80 -7.93 19.02 10.76
CA PRO A 80 -6.77 18.44 10.11
C PRO A 80 -6.35 17.11 10.74
N VAL A 81 -5.79 16.22 9.93
CA VAL A 81 -5.13 14.99 10.41
C VAL A 81 -3.90 15.39 11.22
N SER A 82 -3.66 14.74 12.36
CA SER A 82 -2.48 15.04 13.16
C SER A 82 -1.18 14.60 12.45
N ALA A 83 -0.12 15.41 12.55
CA ALA A 83 1.16 15.10 11.93
C ALA A 83 1.74 13.75 12.40
N ALA A 84 1.60 13.44 13.70
CA ALA A 84 2.05 12.16 14.27
C ALA A 84 1.40 10.94 13.60
N VAL A 85 0.11 11.04 13.25
CA VAL A 85 -0.62 9.99 12.54
C VAL A 85 -0.10 9.84 11.10
N ILE A 86 0.15 10.94 10.40
CA ILE A 86 0.68 10.93 9.03
C ILE A 86 2.06 10.29 9.01
N GLU A 87 2.96 10.73 9.89
CA GLU A 87 4.31 10.19 10.00
C GLU A 87 4.32 8.70 10.35
N LYS A 88 3.47 8.29 11.31
CA LYS A 88 3.33 6.88 11.68
C LYS A 88 2.89 6.04 10.49
N ALA A 89 1.84 6.47 9.79
CA ALA A 89 1.32 5.76 8.62
C ALA A 89 2.37 5.62 7.50
N ILE A 90 3.16 6.67 7.25
CA ILE A 90 4.27 6.63 6.28
C ILE A 90 5.30 5.56 6.66
N ARG A 91 5.69 5.49 7.94
CA ARG A 91 6.64 4.47 8.43
C ARG A 91 6.07 3.05 8.34
N ASP A 92 4.82 2.86 8.78
CA ASP A 92 4.17 1.54 8.78
C ASP A 92 3.97 1.04 7.33
N ASN A 93 3.68 1.94 6.39
CA ASN A 93 3.52 1.63 4.96
C ASN A 93 4.75 0.94 4.36
N ASP A 94 5.96 1.36 4.73
CA ASP A 94 7.18 0.72 4.24
C ASP A 94 7.23 -0.76 4.66
N ILE A 95 6.85 -1.06 5.90
CA ILE A 95 6.80 -2.43 6.42
C ILE A 95 5.76 -3.25 5.65
N HIS A 96 4.57 -2.69 5.42
CA HIS A 96 3.51 -3.36 4.66
C HIS A 96 3.91 -3.63 3.21
N LEU A 97 4.60 -2.69 2.55
CA LEU A 97 5.07 -2.85 1.19
C LEU A 97 6.14 -3.94 1.08
N THR A 98 7.13 -3.95 1.99
CA THR A 98 8.16 -5.00 2.02
C THR A 98 7.56 -6.37 2.30
N ARG A 99 6.68 -6.49 3.29
CA ARG A 99 5.98 -7.75 3.60
C ARG A 99 5.13 -8.23 2.42
N GLY A 100 4.39 -7.33 1.78
CA GLY A 100 3.58 -7.66 0.60
C GLY A 100 4.42 -8.08 -0.60
N ALA A 101 5.59 -7.45 -0.81
CA ALA A 101 6.53 -7.85 -1.85
C ALA A 101 7.12 -9.24 -1.60
N HIS A 102 7.50 -9.54 -0.35
CA HIS A 102 7.96 -10.87 0.05
C HIS A 102 6.88 -11.93 -0.20
N GLY A 103 5.66 -11.73 0.29
CA GLY A 103 4.56 -12.68 0.10
C GLY A 103 4.20 -12.92 -1.37
N ARG A 104 4.22 -11.88 -2.21
CA ARG A 104 4.01 -12.02 -3.67
C ARG A 104 5.11 -12.86 -4.31
N ARG A 105 6.38 -12.61 -3.98
CA ARG A 105 7.50 -13.41 -4.48
C ARG A 105 7.37 -14.86 -4.05
N GLN A 106 7.05 -15.12 -2.78
CA GLN A 106 6.83 -16.48 -2.28
C GLN A 106 5.72 -17.21 -3.04
N ALA A 107 4.58 -16.55 -3.27
CA ALA A 107 3.48 -17.12 -4.04
C ALA A 107 3.89 -17.39 -5.50
N SER A 108 4.67 -16.50 -6.12
CA SER A 108 5.19 -16.70 -7.48
C SER A 108 6.14 -17.90 -7.57
N VAL A 109 7.05 -18.06 -6.59
CA VAL A 109 7.96 -19.23 -6.56
C VAL A 109 7.17 -20.53 -6.36
N ALA A 110 6.18 -20.54 -5.48
CA ALA A 110 5.33 -21.71 -5.26
C ALA A 110 4.49 -22.09 -6.49
N ALA A 111 3.96 -21.09 -7.21
CA ALA A 111 3.25 -21.31 -8.47
C ALA A 111 4.18 -21.85 -9.56
N LEU A 112 5.41 -21.35 -9.64
CA LEU A 112 6.42 -21.84 -10.57
C LEU A 112 6.84 -23.29 -10.27
N ASP A 113 7.07 -23.63 -9.00
CA ASP A 113 7.35 -25.01 -8.58
C ASP A 113 6.20 -25.96 -8.95
N SER A 114 4.96 -25.54 -8.71
CA SER A 114 3.78 -26.33 -9.07
C SER A 114 3.70 -26.55 -10.59
N ALA A 115 3.90 -25.50 -11.39
CA ALA A 115 3.88 -25.59 -12.85
C ALA A 115 4.99 -26.49 -13.40
N LEU A 116 6.19 -26.46 -12.80
CA LEU A 116 7.31 -27.32 -13.21
C LEU A 116 7.04 -28.79 -12.89
N ARG A 117 6.44 -29.10 -11.73
CA ARG A 117 6.04 -30.47 -11.38
C ARG A 117 4.96 -31.00 -12.33
N ASP A 118 3.97 -30.18 -12.66
CA ASP A 118 2.86 -30.57 -13.53
C ASP A 118 3.26 -30.67 -15.02
N SER A 119 4.38 -30.08 -15.41
CA SER A 119 4.87 -30.08 -16.81
C SER A 119 5.28 -31.46 -17.36
N GLY A 120 5.33 -32.50 -16.51
CA GLY A 120 5.70 -33.86 -16.93
C GLY A 120 7.18 -34.03 -17.29
N THR A 121 8.02 -33.01 -17.04
CA THR A 121 9.47 -33.03 -17.30
C THR A 121 10.27 -33.91 -16.32
N GLY A 122 9.61 -34.45 -15.29
CA GLY A 122 10.27 -35.26 -14.24
C GLY A 122 11.02 -34.45 -13.18
N TYR A 123 10.83 -33.12 -13.17
CA TYR A 123 11.46 -32.24 -12.19
C TYR A 123 10.96 -32.54 -10.76
N SER A 124 11.89 -32.87 -9.86
CA SER A 124 11.64 -33.14 -8.42
C SER A 124 12.64 -32.40 -7.51
N GLY A 125 13.27 -31.36 -8.06
CA GLY A 125 14.27 -30.55 -7.38
C GLY A 125 13.66 -29.51 -6.44
N GLU A 126 14.51 -28.88 -5.65
CA GLU A 126 14.17 -27.69 -4.87
C GLU A 126 14.43 -26.45 -5.72
N ILE A 127 13.53 -25.47 -5.63
CA ILE A 127 13.70 -24.17 -6.28
C ILE A 127 14.13 -23.16 -5.23
N GLU A 128 15.31 -22.59 -5.46
CA GLU A 128 15.84 -21.47 -4.70
C GLU A 128 15.81 -20.22 -5.59
N VAL A 129 15.17 -19.16 -5.10
CA VAL A 129 15.13 -17.86 -5.77
C VAL A 129 15.70 -16.81 -4.83
N SER A 130 16.82 -16.22 -5.25
CA SER A 130 17.43 -15.07 -4.57
C SER A 130 16.97 -13.78 -5.25
N ALA A 131 16.56 -12.80 -4.46
CA ALA A 131 16.09 -11.52 -4.94
C ALA A 131 16.84 -10.39 -4.23
N GLU A 132 17.62 -9.65 -5.00
CA GLU A 132 18.42 -8.52 -4.56
C GLU A 132 17.90 -7.22 -5.18
N GLN A 133 17.75 -6.18 -4.37
CA GLN A 133 17.44 -4.84 -4.86
C GLN A 133 18.73 -4.16 -5.30
N ALA A 134 18.83 -3.84 -6.60
CA ALA A 134 19.90 -2.98 -7.10
C ALA A 134 19.77 -1.57 -6.51
N LYS A 135 20.86 -1.05 -5.91
CA LYS A 135 20.90 0.33 -5.42
C LYS A 135 20.65 1.31 -6.57
N GLY A 136 19.72 2.23 -6.37
CA GLY A 136 19.52 3.39 -7.22
C GLY A 136 20.68 4.38 -7.09
N ARG A 137 20.83 5.27 -8.07
CA ARG A 137 21.90 6.28 -8.13
C ARG A 137 21.90 7.26 -6.95
N GLU A 138 20.78 7.39 -6.25
CA GLU A 138 20.58 8.31 -5.11
C GLU A 138 20.56 7.59 -3.76
N ASP A 139 20.74 6.27 -3.72
CA ASP A 139 20.68 5.51 -2.48
C ASP A 139 21.99 5.65 -1.67
N SER A 140 21.86 6.14 -0.44
CA SER A 140 22.95 6.17 0.55
C SER A 140 23.36 4.77 1.03
N GLU A 141 24.49 4.66 1.75
CA GLU A 141 24.92 3.37 2.32
C GLU A 141 23.89 2.75 3.28
N ASP A 142 23.18 3.60 4.03
CA ASP A 142 22.19 3.20 5.03
C ASP A 142 20.77 2.94 4.46
N THR A 143 20.57 3.07 3.14
CA THR A 143 19.26 2.78 2.55
C THR A 143 18.94 1.28 2.73
N PRO A 144 17.83 0.91 3.40
CA PRO A 144 17.47 -0.49 3.59
C PRO A 144 17.28 -1.17 2.24
N THR A 145 18.06 -2.21 1.96
CA THR A 145 17.96 -2.99 0.73
C THR A 145 17.29 -4.33 0.99
N VAL A 146 16.53 -4.80 -0.01
CA VAL A 146 16.00 -6.16 0.01
C VAL A 146 17.09 -7.12 -0.45
N ASN A 147 17.52 -8.01 0.44
CA ASN A 147 18.30 -9.21 0.10
C ASN A 147 17.62 -10.40 0.79
N GLU A 148 16.95 -11.24 0.01
CA GLU A 148 16.26 -12.40 0.53
C GLU A 148 16.34 -13.59 -0.42
N THR A 149 16.33 -14.78 0.18
CA THR A 149 16.28 -16.07 -0.49
C THR A 149 14.97 -16.77 -0.13
N ILE A 150 14.25 -17.23 -1.15
CA ILE A 150 13.01 -17.99 -1.00
C ILE A 150 13.26 -19.40 -1.51
N VAL A 151 12.94 -20.40 -0.69
CA VAL A 151 13.11 -21.83 -0.99
C VAL A 151 11.76 -22.53 -0.93
N THR A 152 11.47 -23.41 -1.88
CA THR A 152 10.31 -24.34 -1.81
C THR A 152 10.73 -25.69 -1.21
N GLU A 153 9.98 -26.18 -0.22
CA GLU A 153 10.27 -27.48 0.42
C GLU A 153 9.84 -28.67 -0.46
N LYS A 154 10.56 -29.80 -0.32
CA LYS A 154 10.14 -31.10 -0.85
C LYS A 154 8.81 -31.54 -0.21
N SER A 155 7.79 -31.82 -1.03
CA SER A 155 6.60 -32.53 -0.56
C SER A 155 6.94 -34.00 -0.30
N GLY A 156 7.47 -34.29 0.88
CA GLY A 156 7.86 -35.65 1.30
C GLY A 156 8.29 -35.75 2.76
N SER A 157 8.64 -34.64 3.41
CA SER A 157 8.96 -34.56 4.83
C SER A 157 7.69 -34.44 5.69
N LYS A 158 6.80 -35.45 5.63
CA LYS A 158 5.91 -35.69 6.77
C LYS A 158 6.79 -36.06 7.96
N LYS A 159 6.96 -35.12 8.91
CA LYS A 159 7.47 -35.46 10.25
C LYS A 159 6.60 -36.58 10.81
N LYS A 160 7.20 -37.75 11.02
CA LYS A 160 6.65 -38.83 11.86
C LYS A 160 6.67 -38.40 13.32
#